data_AF-A0AAE2W1T4-F1
#
_entry.id   AF-A0AAE2W1T4-F1
#
_cell.length_a   1.000
_cell.length_b   1.000
_cell.length_c   1.000
_cell.angle_alpha   90.00
_cell.angle_beta   90.00
_cell.angle_gamma   90.00
#
_symmetry.space_group_name_H-M   'P 1'
#
loop_
_entity.id
_entity.type
_entity.pdbx_description
1 polymer ?
#
loop_
_entity_poly.entity_id
_entity_poly.type
_entity_poly.pdbx_seq_one_letter_code
_entity_poly.pdbx_strand_id
1 'polypeptide(L)'
;MPSQSYQVIRDRLFIRLKAASGKKVAYNHKIATHIGSHPASLPAFLSVLNDHPEFKAEGLFLAPGSVLQNDSVENLLAAIFRNYKARGWTIYYA
;
A
#
# COMPACT_ATOMS: atom_id res chain seq x y z
N MET A 1 6.93 18.51 11.39
CA MET A 1 6.56 17.09 11.26
C MET A 1 6.16 16.86 9.81
N PRO A 2 6.63 15.79 9.14
CA PRO A 2 6.20 15.49 7.78
C PRO A 2 4.70 15.15 7.77
N SER A 3 3.99 15.59 6.73
CA SER A 3 2.54 15.45 6.63
C SER A 3 2.11 14.96 5.26
N GLN A 4 1.04 14.15 5.21
CA GLN A 4 0.49 13.65 3.95
C GLN A 4 -1.03 13.47 4.04
N SER A 5 -1.72 13.63 2.90
CA SER A 5 -3.16 13.38 2.80
C SER A 5 -3.46 11.88 2.73
N TYR A 6 -4.47 11.45 3.47
CA TYR A 6 -5.06 10.11 3.32
C TYR A 6 -5.42 9.83 1.85
N GLN A 7 -6.03 10.80 1.18
CA GLN A 7 -6.49 10.65 -0.20
C GLN A 7 -5.33 10.48 -1.17
N VAL A 8 -4.22 11.21 -0.97
CA VAL A 8 -3.01 11.06 -1.79
C VAL A 8 -2.40 9.67 -1.64
N ILE A 9 -2.28 9.16 -0.41
CA ILE A 9 -1.72 7.82 -0.15
C ILE A 9 -2.61 6.75 -0.78
N ARG A 10 -3.93 6.88 -0.61
CA ARG A 10 -4.91 5.99 -1.21
C ARG A 10 -4.79 5.98 -2.74
N ASP A 11 -4.79 7.16 -3.35
CA ASP A 11 -4.83 7.27 -4.81
C ASP A 11 -3.53 6.70 -5.42
N ARG A 12 -2.37 6.95 -4.79
CA ARG A 12 -1.10 6.31 -5.18
C ARG A 12 -1.15 4.78 -5.06
N LEU A 13 -1.65 4.26 -3.95
CA LEU A 13 -1.81 2.81 -3.76
C LEU A 13 -2.75 2.22 -4.83
N PHE A 14 -3.87 2.86 -5.08
CA PHE A 14 -4.88 2.40 -6.05
C PHE A 14 -4.34 2.44 -7.47
N ILE A 15 -3.60 3.49 -7.85
CA ILE A 15 -2.90 3.56 -9.14
C ILE A 15 -1.93 2.38 -9.27
N ARG A 16 -1.18 2.05 -8.22
CA ARG A 16 -0.23 0.94 -8.27
C ARG A 16 -0.89 -0.43 -8.37
N LEU A 17 -1.95 -0.67 -7.60
CA LEU A 17 -2.73 -1.91 -7.69
C LEU A 17 -3.43 -2.05 -9.05
N LYS A 18 -3.95 -0.95 -9.61
CA LYS A 18 -4.51 -0.92 -10.96
C LYS A 18 -3.43 -1.19 -12.01
N ALA A 19 -2.23 -0.63 -11.88
CA ALA A 19 -1.13 -0.87 -12.79
C ALA A 19 -0.64 -2.34 -12.75
N ALA A 20 -0.66 -2.96 -11.57
CA ALA A 20 -0.31 -4.37 -11.42
C ALA A 20 -1.34 -5.33 -12.07
N SER A 21 -2.62 -4.99 -12.01
CA SER A 21 -3.70 -5.93 -12.34
C SER A 21 -4.52 -5.58 -13.57
N GLY A 22 -4.46 -4.35 -14.06
CA GLY A 22 -5.35 -3.78 -15.07
C GLY A 22 -6.81 -3.56 -14.61
N LYS A 23 -7.14 -3.79 -13.34
CA LYS A 23 -8.53 -3.79 -12.84
C LYS A 23 -8.81 -2.57 -11.98
N LYS A 24 -10.10 -2.17 -11.93
CA LYS A 24 -10.56 -1.17 -10.97
C LYS A 24 -10.30 -1.66 -9.54
N VAL A 25 -9.80 -0.77 -8.69
CA VAL A 25 -9.46 -1.04 -7.28
C VAL A 25 -10.58 -0.52 -6.39
N ALA A 26 -10.94 -1.29 -5.37
CA ALA A 26 -11.84 -0.88 -4.30
C ALA A 26 -11.31 -1.41 -2.95
N TYR A 27 -11.70 -0.75 -1.86
CA TYR A 27 -11.20 -1.05 -0.51
C TYR A 27 -11.43 -2.50 -0.07
N ASN A 28 -12.61 -3.03 -0.38
CA ASN A 28 -13.03 -4.39 -0.03
C ASN A 28 -12.44 -5.46 -0.97
N HIS A 29 -11.71 -5.08 -2.02
CA HIS A 29 -11.04 -6.07 -2.87
C HIS A 29 -9.92 -6.74 -2.09
N LYS A 30 -9.72 -8.03 -2.34
CA LYS A 30 -8.54 -8.73 -1.83
C LYS A 30 -7.30 -8.22 -2.57
N ILE A 31 -6.18 -8.13 -1.86
CA ILE A 31 -4.89 -7.79 -2.47
C ILE A 31 -4.55 -8.80 -3.59
N ALA A 32 -4.83 -10.09 -3.35
CA ALA A 32 -4.67 -11.17 -4.33
C ALA A 32 -5.38 -10.90 -5.68
N THR A 33 -6.49 -10.15 -5.68
CA THR A 33 -7.21 -9.79 -6.91
C THR A 33 -6.36 -8.90 -7.83
N HIS A 34 -5.43 -8.15 -7.25
CA HIS A 34 -4.60 -7.18 -7.94
C HIS A 34 -3.18 -7.68 -8.26
N ILE A 35 -2.63 -8.55 -7.42
CA ILE A 35 -1.23 -8.99 -7.57
C ILE A 35 -1.11 -10.48 -7.94
N GLY A 36 -2.24 -11.19 -8.03
CA GLY A 36 -2.30 -12.65 -8.19
C GLY A 36 -2.27 -13.38 -6.86
N SER A 37 -2.49 -14.71 -6.90
CA SER A 37 -2.53 -15.62 -5.75
C SER A 37 -1.23 -16.40 -5.52
N HIS A 38 -0.19 -16.15 -6.35
CA HIS A 38 1.09 -16.83 -6.20
C HIS A 38 1.78 -16.38 -4.89
N PRO A 39 2.41 -17.28 -4.12
CA PRO A 39 3.07 -16.91 -2.85
C PRO A 39 4.13 -15.80 -3.00
N ALA A 40 4.81 -15.77 -4.15
CA ALA A 40 5.80 -14.74 -4.46
C ALA A 40 5.21 -13.38 -4.86
N SER A 41 3.91 -13.30 -5.18
CA SER A 41 3.27 -12.06 -5.64
C SER A 41 3.29 -10.97 -4.59
N LEU A 42 2.98 -11.30 -3.33
CA LEU A 42 2.94 -10.30 -2.25
C LEU A 42 4.33 -9.73 -1.94
N PRO A 43 5.37 -10.54 -1.70
CA PRO A 43 6.73 -10.02 -1.52
C PRO A 43 7.20 -9.16 -2.69
N ALA A 44 6.96 -9.60 -3.94
CA ALA A 44 7.34 -8.84 -5.13
C ALA A 44 6.61 -7.49 -5.20
N PHE A 45 5.30 -7.47 -4.94
CA PHE A 45 4.52 -6.24 -4.92
C PHE A 45 4.96 -5.28 -3.81
N LEU A 46 5.20 -5.78 -2.59
CA LEU A 46 5.66 -4.94 -1.48
C LEU A 46 7.05 -4.36 -1.75
N SER A 47 7.97 -5.12 -2.35
CA SER A 47 9.28 -4.60 -2.78
C SER A 47 9.10 -3.44 -3.77
N VAL A 48 8.27 -3.65 -4.79
CA VAL A 48 7.96 -2.63 -5.79
C VAL A 48 7.30 -1.39 -5.18
N LEU A 49 6.41 -1.57 -4.20
CA LEU A 49 5.75 -0.48 -3.50
C LEU A 49 6.75 0.32 -2.65
N ASN A 50 7.60 -0.36 -1.88
CA ASN A 50 8.62 0.25 -1.02
C ASN A 50 9.68 1.02 -1.83
N ASP A 51 10.03 0.53 -3.03
CA ASP A 51 11.01 1.18 -3.90
C ASP A 51 10.43 2.29 -4.79
N HIS A 52 9.12 2.45 -4.83
CA HIS A 52 8.47 3.49 -5.64
C HIS A 52 8.88 4.89 -5.14
N PRO A 53 9.28 5.84 -6.00
CA PRO A 53 9.87 7.12 -5.58
C PRO A 53 9.07 7.87 -4.51
N GLU A 54 7.75 7.94 -4.65
CA GLU A 54 6.87 8.62 -3.70
C GLU A 54 6.81 7.94 -2.33
N PHE A 55 6.78 6.61 -2.29
CA PHE A 55 6.73 5.86 -1.04
C PHE A 55 8.12 5.75 -0.39
N LYS A 56 9.17 5.60 -1.19
CA LYS A 56 10.57 5.52 -0.77
C LYS A 56 11.05 6.83 -0.15
N ALA A 57 10.73 7.97 -0.77
CA ALA A 57 11.06 9.29 -0.22
C ALA A 57 10.36 9.55 1.13
N GLU A 58 9.16 9.00 1.30
CA GLU A 58 8.40 9.04 2.56
C GLU A 58 8.91 8.01 3.59
N GLY A 59 9.78 7.10 3.17
CA GLY A 59 10.38 6.05 3.99
C GLY A 59 9.46 4.87 4.27
N LEU A 60 8.47 4.60 3.40
CA LEU A 60 7.63 3.43 3.51
C LEU A 60 8.48 2.15 3.52
N PHE A 61 8.20 1.28 4.47
CA PHE A 61 8.76 -0.06 4.48
C PHE A 61 7.75 -1.08 5.01
N LEU A 62 7.16 -1.86 4.10
CA LEU A 62 6.27 -2.97 4.43
C LEU A 62 6.94 -4.32 4.16
N ALA A 63 6.91 -5.21 5.15
CA ALA A 63 7.46 -6.56 5.04
C ALA A 63 6.34 -7.61 4.87
N PRO A 64 6.63 -8.76 4.23
CA PRO A 64 5.73 -9.92 4.26
C PRO A 64 5.49 -10.33 5.72
N GLY A 65 4.25 -10.22 6.20
CA GLY A 65 3.89 -10.37 7.61
C GLY A 65 3.19 -9.16 8.23
N SER A 66 3.41 -7.96 7.68
CA SER A 66 2.61 -6.77 8.05
C SER A 66 1.24 -6.75 7.37
N VAL A 67 1.12 -7.49 6.27
CA VAL A 67 -0.08 -7.63 5.43
C VAL A 67 -0.09 -9.06 4.88
N LEU A 68 -1.27 -9.64 4.72
CA LEU A 68 -1.49 -10.95 4.12
C LEU A 68 -2.08 -10.83 2.72
N GLN A 69 -1.81 -11.79 1.84
CA GLN A 69 -2.30 -11.74 0.45
C GLN A 69 -3.83 -11.80 0.34
N ASN A 70 -4.48 -12.41 1.32
CA ASN A 70 -5.93 -12.50 1.44
C ASN A 70 -6.56 -11.31 2.16
N ASP A 71 -5.76 -10.37 2.66
CA ASP A 71 -6.27 -9.13 3.23
C ASP A 71 -6.94 -8.26 2.17
N SER A 72 -7.78 -7.35 2.64
CA SER A 72 -8.37 -6.31 1.81
C SER A 72 -7.36 -5.22 1.45
N VAL A 73 -7.63 -4.47 0.38
CA VAL A 73 -6.86 -3.26 0.04
C VAL A 73 -6.90 -2.24 1.17
N GLU A 74 -8.01 -2.17 1.92
CA GLU A 74 -8.13 -1.37 3.14
C GLU A 74 -7.09 -1.74 4.20
N ASN A 75 -6.90 -3.04 4.48
CA ASN A 75 -5.90 -3.51 5.44
C ASN A 75 -4.47 -3.16 5.00
N LEU A 76 -4.17 -3.25 3.70
CA LEU A 76 -2.90 -2.80 3.13
C LEU A 76 -2.71 -1.29 3.33
N LEU A 77 -3.74 -0.50 3.05
CA LEU A 77 -3.71 0.95 3.25
C LEU A 77 -3.51 1.31 4.73
N ALA A 78 -4.19 0.60 5.64
CA ALA A 78 -4.00 0.75 7.08
C ALA A 78 -2.57 0.38 7.52
N ALA A 79 -1.94 -0.62 6.90
CA ALA A 79 -0.54 -0.96 7.17
C ALA A 79 0.42 0.16 6.73
N ILE A 80 0.17 0.78 5.57
CA ILE A 80 0.93 1.98 5.12
C ILE A 80 0.79 3.09 6.16
N PHE A 81 -0.43 3.37 6.64
CA PHE A 81 -0.63 4.42 7.65
C PHE A 81 0.04 4.12 8.98
N ARG A 82 -0.01 2.87 9.46
CA ARG A 82 0.69 2.48 10.68
C ARG A 82 2.20 2.67 10.53
N ASN A 83 2.75 2.35 9.36
CA ASN A 83 4.16 2.59 9.06
C ASN A 83 4.51 4.09 9.11
N TYR A 84 3.70 4.94 8.49
CA TYR A 84 3.89 6.39 8.50
C TYR A 84 3.78 6.99 9.90
N LYS A 85 2.74 6.61 10.67
CA LYS A 85 2.58 7.07 12.06
C LYS A 85 3.76 6.63 12.94
N ALA A 86 4.25 5.40 12.79
CA ALA A 86 5.43 4.91 13.52
C ALA A 86 6.70 5.73 13.22
N ARG A 87 6.75 6.40 12.06
CA ARG A 87 7.85 7.28 11.64
C ARG A 87 7.60 8.76 11.97
N GLY A 88 6.54 9.08 12.72
CA GLY A 88 6.22 10.46 13.11
C GLY A 88 5.55 11.31 12.03
N TRP A 89 4.96 10.68 11.01
CA TRP A 89 4.15 11.40 10.02
C TRP A 89 2.75 11.71 10.55
N THR A 90 2.27 12.91 10.23
CA THR A 90 0.89 13.32 10.45
C THR A 90 0.07 13.06 9.19
N ILE A 91 -0.94 12.20 9.28
CA ILE A 91 -1.84 11.89 8.16
C ILE A 91 -3.17 12.60 8.38
N TYR A 92 -3.54 13.49 7.47
CA TYR A 92 -4.80 14.24 7.54
C TYR A 92 -5.86 13.66 6.61
N TYR A 93 -7.10 13.71 7.08
CA TYR A 93 -8.30 13.36 6.33
C TYR A 93 -8.84 14.66 5.73
N ALA A 94 -8.27 15.07 4.58
CA ALA A 94 -8.82 16.15 3.76
C ALA A 94 -9.96 15.63 2.89
#